data_AF-A0A162JCA3-F1
#
_entry.id   AF-A0A162JCA3-F1
#
_cell.length_a   1.000
_cell.length_b   1.000
_cell.length_c   1.000
_cell.angle_alpha   90.00
_cell.angle_beta   90.00
_cell.angle_gamma   90.00
#
_symmetry.space_group_name_H-M   'P 1'
#
loop_
_entity.id
_entity.type
_entity.pdbx_description
1 polymer ?
#
loop_
_entity_poly.entity_id
_entity_poly.type
_entity_poly.pdbx_seq_one_letter_code
_entity_poly.pdbx_strand_id
1 'polypeptide(L)'
;MRRFLSSRSIVTLFALVAAFGAGMAVTSLGDSGDTAPASTASIPESDRREVYSPSLRSDPYYLGEQKRNVELLERHCANSGDMCAEARAARLAYEKLREES
;
A
#
# COMPACT_ATOMS: atom_id res chain seq x y z
N MET A 1 36.51 14.18 -13.32
CA MET A 1 36.17 15.34 -12.47
C MET A 1 35.26 14.88 -11.33
N ARG A 2 35.79 14.70 -10.11
CA ARG A 2 34.98 14.34 -8.93
C ARG A 2 34.41 15.63 -8.33
N ARG A 3 33.09 15.80 -8.39
CA ARG A 3 32.40 16.94 -7.77
C ARG A 3 32.40 16.74 -6.26
N PHE A 4 33.24 17.49 -5.55
CA PHE A 4 33.17 17.62 -4.10
C PHE A 4 31.83 18.28 -3.75
N LEU A 5 30.86 17.50 -3.24
CA LEU A 5 29.72 18.09 -2.55
C LEU A 5 30.28 18.75 -1.28
N SER A 6 30.34 20.08 -1.30
CA SER A 6 30.79 20.89 -0.18
C SER A 6 29.96 20.54 1.05
N SER A 7 30.63 20.22 2.16
CA SER A 7 30.02 19.82 3.44
C SER A 7 28.92 20.80 3.90
N ARG A 8 28.99 22.06 3.46
CA ARG A 8 27.98 23.11 3.70
C ARG A 8 26.60 22.76 3.11
N SER A 9 26.53 22.06 1.98
CA SER A 9 25.28 21.67 1.31
C SER A 9 24.54 20.53 2.03
N ILE A 10 25.26 19.70 2.79
CA ILE A 10 24.66 18.60 3.55
C ILE A 10 24.00 19.15 4.82
N VAL A 11 24.67 20.09 5.50
CA VAL A 11 24.15 20.72 6.73
C VAL A 11 22.87 21.51 6.46
N THR A 12 22.78 22.21 5.33
CA THR A 12 21.54 22.93 4.96
C THR A 12 20.37 22.00 4.66
N LEU A 13 20.63 20.83 4.06
CA LEU A 13 19.60 19.83 3.79
C LEU A 13 19.00 19.25 5.07
N PHE A 14 19.84 18.93 6.06
CA PHE A 14 19.38 18.43 7.36
C PHE A 14 18.58 19.49 8.15
N ALA A 15 19.01 20.76 8.11
CA ALA A 15 18.28 21.85 8.77
C ALA A 15 16.87 22.06 8.18
N LEU A 16 16.70 21.85 6.87
CA LEU A 16 15.40 22.02 6.20
C LEU A 16 14.42 20.89 6.55
N VAL A 17 14.91 19.66 6.73
CA VAL A 17 14.10 18.52 7.20
C VAL A 17 13.64 18.71 8.65
N ALA A 18 14.50 19.26 9.52
CA ALA A 18 14.14 19.50 10.92
C ALA A 18 13.03 20.56 11.09
N ALA A 19 12.98 21.57 10.22
CA ALA A 19 11.95 22.62 10.28
C ALA A 19 10.55 22.12 9.87
N PHE A 20 10.45 21.10 9.01
CA PHE A 20 9.16 20.57 8.57
C PHE A 20 8.46 19.70 9.64
N GLY A 21 9.24 19.03 10.51
CA GLY A 21 8.69 18.19 11.59
C GLY A 21 8.00 18.98 12.71
N ALA A 22 8.40 20.23 12.94
CA ALA A 22 7.86 21.05 14.04
C ALA A 22 6.50 21.70 13.73
N GLY A 23 6.12 21.83 12.46
CA GLY A 23 4.84 22.45 12.05
C GLY A 23 3.60 21.59 12.33
N MET A 24 3.75 20.28 12.49
CA MET A 24 2.63 19.34 12.72
C MET A 24 2.22 19.21 14.19
N ALA A 25 2.97 19.81 15.13
CA ALA A 25 2.72 19.65 16.57
C ALA A 25 1.82 20.76 17.19
N VAL A 26 1.53 21.85 16.46
CA VAL A 26 0.84 23.03 17.02
C VAL A 26 -0.68 22.98 16.83
N THR A 27 -1.23 22.01 16.10
CA THR A 27 -2.70 21.80 16.01
C THR A 27 -3.28 20.93 17.12
N SER A 28 -2.47 20.48 18.10
CA SER A 28 -2.90 19.53 19.14
C SER A 28 -3.24 20.17 20.49
N LEU A 29 -3.19 21.49 20.65
CA LEU A 29 -3.57 22.14 21.91
C LEU A 29 -4.84 22.99 21.72
N GLY A 30 -6.00 22.34 21.92
CA GLY A 30 -7.27 23.02 22.15
C GLY A 30 -8.45 22.30 21.53
N ASP A 31 -8.99 21.31 22.22
CA ASP A 31 -10.34 21.42 22.80
C ASP A 31 -10.63 20.19 23.68
N SER A 32 -11.00 20.44 24.93
CA SER A 32 -11.48 19.43 25.87
C SER A 32 -12.98 19.33 25.71
N GLY A 33 -13.44 18.39 24.88
CA GLY A 33 -14.86 18.07 24.72
C GLY A 33 -15.02 16.57 24.53
N ASP A 34 -15.54 15.91 25.57
CA ASP A 34 -16.05 14.54 25.62
C ASP A 34 -15.29 13.45 24.85
N THR A 35 -14.59 12.61 25.62
CA THR A 35 -14.20 11.25 25.21
C THR A 35 -15.46 10.43 24.92
N ALA A 36 -16.01 10.56 23.72
CA ALA A 36 -16.79 9.47 23.13
C ALA A 36 -15.82 8.31 22.90
N PRO A 37 -16.13 7.08 23.33
CA PRO A 37 -15.32 5.94 22.94
C PRO A 37 -15.27 5.95 21.41
N ALA A 38 -14.06 5.84 20.85
CA ALA A 38 -13.89 5.51 19.45
C ALA A 38 -14.53 4.13 19.26
N SER A 39 -15.84 4.14 18.98
CA SER A 39 -16.53 3.02 18.41
C SER A 39 -15.74 2.70 17.16
N THR A 40 -15.04 1.57 17.19
CA THR A 40 -14.68 0.83 15.99
C THR A 40 -16.02 0.57 15.30
N ALA A 41 -16.52 1.58 14.58
CA ALA A 41 -17.66 1.43 13.72
C ALA A 41 -17.17 0.47 12.66
N SER A 42 -17.50 -0.81 12.86
CA SER A 42 -17.56 -1.77 11.78
C SER A 42 -18.42 -1.12 10.73
N ILE A 43 -17.79 -0.50 9.73
CA ILE A 43 -18.51 -0.04 8.55
C ILE A 43 -19.22 -1.29 8.05
N PRO A 44 -20.57 -1.33 8.08
CA PRO A 44 -21.29 -2.50 7.65
C PRO A 44 -20.84 -2.78 6.20
N GLU A 45 -20.64 -4.04 5.85
CA GLU A 45 -20.19 -4.45 4.49
C GLU A 45 -21.00 -3.74 3.39
N SER A 46 -22.28 -3.44 3.67
CA SER A 46 -23.22 -2.71 2.82
C SER A 46 -22.88 -1.25 2.51
N ASP A 47 -22.00 -0.60 3.29
CA ASP A 47 -21.60 0.81 3.11
C ASP A 47 -20.22 0.93 2.43
N ARG A 48 -19.63 -0.22 2.03
CA ARG A 48 -18.50 -0.23 1.10
C ARG A 48 -19.05 0.05 -0.30
N ARG A 49 -18.74 1.22 -0.86
CA ARG A 49 -18.93 1.45 -2.29
C ARG A 49 -18.11 0.42 -3.04
N GLU A 50 -18.77 -0.48 -3.76
CA GLU A 50 -18.13 -1.36 -4.72
C GLU A 50 -17.56 -0.50 -5.84
N VAL A 51 -16.32 -0.01 -5.67
CA VAL A 51 -15.57 0.71 -6.71
C VAL A 51 -15.25 -0.25 -7.87
N TYR A 52 -15.28 -1.56 -7.59
CA TYR A 52 -15.09 -2.62 -8.57
C TYR A 52 -16.42 -3.31 -8.86
N SER A 53 -16.82 -3.35 -10.14
CA SER A 53 -18.02 -4.05 -10.59
C SER A 53 -17.91 -5.56 -10.29
N PRO A 54 -18.88 -6.19 -9.62
CA PRO A 54 -18.89 -7.63 -9.37
C PRO A 54 -18.70 -8.47 -10.63
N SER A 55 -19.21 -8.01 -11.78
CA SER A 55 -19.07 -8.69 -13.07
C SER A 55 -17.64 -8.85 -13.55
N LEU A 56 -16.70 -8.00 -13.10
CA LEU A 56 -15.28 -8.12 -13.46
C LEU A 56 -14.64 -9.34 -12.79
N ARG A 57 -15.08 -9.73 -11.59
CA ARG A 57 -14.48 -10.89 -10.88
C ARG A 57 -14.74 -12.20 -11.61
N SER A 58 -15.92 -12.34 -12.20
CA SER A 58 -16.33 -13.51 -13.00
C SER A 58 -15.93 -13.42 -14.48
N ASP A 59 -15.30 -12.32 -14.92
CA ASP A 59 -14.92 -12.16 -16.31
C ASP A 59 -13.75 -13.11 -16.66
N PRO A 60 -13.90 -13.98 -17.67
CA PRO A 60 -12.88 -14.99 -18.00
C PRO A 60 -11.59 -14.36 -18.52
N TYR A 61 -11.66 -13.18 -19.15
CA TYR A 61 -10.48 -12.49 -19.63
C TYR A 61 -9.68 -11.89 -18.46
N TYR A 62 -10.37 -11.27 -17.50
CA TYR A 62 -9.77 -10.76 -16.26
C TYR A 62 -9.10 -11.88 -15.45
N LEU A 63 -9.77 -13.02 -15.24
CA LEU A 63 -9.17 -14.18 -14.56
C LEU A 63 -7.94 -14.70 -15.31
N GLY A 64 -7.99 -14.71 -16.65
CA GLY A 64 -6.85 -15.06 -17.50
C GLY A 64 -5.65 -14.12 -17.31
N GLU A 65 -5.87 -12.80 -17.25
CA GLU A 65 -4.82 -11.83 -16.94
C GLU A 65 -4.27 -11.99 -15.52
N GLN A 66 -5.12 -12.18 -14.53
CA GLN A 66 -4.68 -12.38 -13.14
C GLN A 66 -3.80 -13.63 -13.01
N LYS A 67 -4.17 -14.73 -13.69
CA LYS A 67 -3.34 -15.93 -13.75
C LYS A 67 -1.97 -15.65 -14.35
N ARG A 68 -1.91 -14.93 -15.49
CA ARG A 68 -0.64 -14.57 -16.15
C ARG A 68 0.26 -13.73 -15.25
N ASN A 69 -0.30 -12.79 -14.49
CA ASN A 69 0.45 -11.94 -13.56
C ASN A 69 1.09 -12.77 -12.43
N VAL A 70 0.35 -13.74 -11.87
CA VAL A 70 0.88 -14.67 -10.87
C VAL A 70 2.03 -15.50 -11.46
N GLU A 71 1.83 -16.08 -12.65
CA GLU A 71 2.87 -16.89 -13.32
C GLU A 71 4.14 -16.10 -13.64
N LEU A 72 4.01 -14.81 -13.99
CA LEU A 72 5.16 -13.92 -14.17
C LEU A 72 5.94 -13.73 -12.86
N LEU A 73 5.23 -13.50 -11.75
CA LEU A 73 5.86 -13.31 -10.44
C LEU A 73 6.52 -14.59 -9.92
N GLU A 74 5.88 -15.74 -10.13
CA GLU A 74 6.45 -17.05 -9.81
C GLU A 74 7.72 -17.34 -10.63
N ARG A 75 7.69 -17.07 -11.93
CA ARG A 75 8.90 -17.19 -12.77
C ARG A 75 10.01 -16.23 -12.33
N HIS A 76 9.66 -15.01 -11.94
CA HIS A 76 10.63 -14.05 -11.42
C HIS A 76 11.32 -14.58 -10.16
N CYS A 77 10.55 -15.09 -9.19
CA CYS A 77 11.09 -15.77 -8.01
C CYS A 77 11.96 -16.97 -8.38
N ALA A 78 11.52 -17.82 -9.31
CA ALA A 78 12.29 -18.99 -9.73
C ALA A 78 13.65 -18.62 -10.36
N ASN A 79 13.68 -17.52 -11.11
CA ASN A 79 14.89 -17.08 -11.83
C ASN A 79 15.85 -16.25 -10.98
N SER A 80 15.34 -15.43 -10.06
CA SER A 80 16.13 -14.47 -9.27
C SER A 80 16.35 -14.88 -7.82
N GLY A 81 15.45 -15.71 -7.26
CA GLY A 81 15.37 -15.95 -5.82
C GLY A 81 14.65 -14.84 -5.04
N ASP A 82 14.25 -13.75 -5.71
CA ASP A 82 13.63 -12.58 -5.09
C ASP A 82 12.10 -12.65 -5.12
N MET A 83 11.46 -11.95 -4.17
CA MET A 83 10.00 -11.80 -4.07
C MET A 83 9.20 -13.12 -4.04
N CYS A 84 9.81 -14.18 -3.52
CA CYS A 84 9.17 -15.50 -3.46
C CYS A 84 8.00 -15.58 -2.46
N ALA A 85 7.98 -14.73 -1.43
CA ALA A 85 6.85 -14.66 -0.51
C ALA A 85 5.63 -14.02 -1.17
N GLU A 86 5.87 -12.97 -1.95
CA GLU A 86 4.91 -12.23 -2.75
C GLU A 86 4.36 -13.11 -3.87
N ALA A 87 5.20 -13.91 -4.54
CA ALA A 87 4.76 -14.90 -5.52
C ALA A 87 3.76 -15.89 -4.92
N ARG A 88 4.06 -16.43 -3.72
CA ARG A 88 3.14 -17.33 -3.01
C ARG A 88 1.85 -16.63 -2.57
N ALA A 89 1.96 -15.42 -2.06
CA ALA A 89 0.78 -14.63 -1.66
C ALA A 89 -0.12 -14.33 -2.86
N ALA A 90 0.46 -13.99 -4.01
CA ALA A 90 -0.26 -13.74 -5.25
C ALA A 90 -0.99 -15.00 -5.74
N ARG A 91 -0.36 -16.18 -5.65
CA ARG A 91 -1.01 -17.47 -5.96
C ARG A 91 -2.23 -17.71 -5.07
N LEU A 92 -2.08 -17.55 -3.75
CA LEU A 92 -3.19 -17.72 -2.82
C LEU A 92 -4.33 -16.73 -3.08
N ALA A 93 -4.01 -15.47 -3.38
CA ALA A 93 -5.00 -14.46 -3.70
C ALA A 93 -5.76 -14.77 -5.00
N TYR A 94 -5.09 -15.30 -6.01
CA TYR A 94 -5.72 -15.74 -7.26
C TYR A 94 -6.64 -16.95 -7.05
N GLU A 95 -6.24 -17.94 -6.26
CA GLU A 95 -7.12 -19.08 -5.97
C GLU A 95 -8.38 -18.64 -5.23
N LYS A 96 -8.24 -17.74 -4.25
CA LYS A 96 -9.39 -17.15 -3.56
C LYS A 96 -10.30 -16.39 -4.53
N LEU A 97 -9.73 -15.60 -5.44
CA LEU A 97 -10.50 -14.87 -6.45
C LEU A 97 -11.29 -15.84 -7.34
N ARG A 98 -10.71 -16.99 -7.70
CA ARG A 98 -11.34 -18.04 -8.52
C ARG A 98 -12.47 -18.79 -7.79
N GLU A 99 -12.37 -18.91 -6.48
CA GLU A 99 -13.42 -19.52 -5.64
C GLU A 99 -14.61 -18.57 -5.42
N GLU A 100 -14.35 -17.25 -5.42
CA GLU A 100 -15.36 -16.20 -5.23
C GLU A 100 -16.02 -15.71 -6.52
N SER A 101 -15.46 -16.10 -7.68
CA SER A 101 -15.92 -15.72 -9.03
C SER A 101 -16.92 -16.71 -9.61
#